data_AF-A0A9E6A775-F1
#
_entry.id   AF-A0A9E6A775-F1
#
_cell.length_a   1.000
_cell.length_b   1.000
_cell.length_c   1.000
_cell.angle_alpha   90.00
_cell.angle_beta   90.00
_cell.angle_gamma   90.00
#
_symmetry.space_group_name_H-M   'P 1'
#
loop_
_entity.id
_entity.type
_entity.pdbx_description
1 polymer ?
#
loop_
_entity_poly.entity_id
_entity_poly.type
_entity_poly.pdbx_seq_one_letter_code
_entity_poly.pdbx_strand_id
1 'polypeptide(L)'
;MDRDNDLIRGVGYMVIQASHLERKIEDICCWFEMGFTRPEHHKTQRVSDKIKWCKCQIKELNNTMLAPLDKSLDKAMNLLNRRNKLVHGQIYFASNMPEKIIPSSMKDKERAILPSEVYDLAESIYKLHQRILSENAFRLVHSLKGRICLISES
;
A
#
# COMPACT_ATOMS: atom_id res chain seq x y z
N MET A 1 -7.46 -4.28 -16.94
CA MET A 1 -6.52 -3.25 -17.38
C MET A 1 -6.07 -3.65 -18.77
N ASP A 2 -6.22 -2.77 -19.75
CA ASP A 2 -5.69 -3.05 -21.08
C ASP A 2 -4.16 -2.91 -21.03
N ARG A 3 -3.44 -3.88 -21.62
CA ARG A 3 -1.97 -3.94 -21.56
C ARG A 3 -1.43 -3.66 -22.95
N ASP A 4 -0.49 -2.72 -23.02
CA ASP A 4 0.24 -2.39 -24.23
C ASP A 4 1.72 -2.09 -23.89
N ASN A 5 2.47 -1.59 -24.87
CA ASN A 5 3.87 -1.20 -24.71
C ASN A 5 4.01 0.29 -24.32
N ASP A 6 2.95 0.95 -23.83
CA ASP A 6 2.96 2.35 -23.40
C ASP A 6 3.33 2.43 -21.91
N LEU A 7 4.57 2.83 -21.63
CA LEU A 7 5.06 2.96 -20.25
C LEU A 7 4.29 4.02 -19.48
N ILE A 8 3.90 5.13 -20.12
CA ILE A 8 3.23 6.25 -19.46
C ILE A 8 1.83 5.86 -19.03
N ARG A 9 1.11 5.12 -19.87
CA ARG A 9 -0.16 4.52 -19.48
C ARG A 9 0.00 3.53 -18.33
N GLY A 10 1.01 2.66 -18.40
CA GLY A 10 1.37 1.76 -17.31
C GLY A 10 1.61 2.50 -15.99
N VAL A 11 2.40 3.58 -16.01
CA VAL A 11 2.69 4.43 -14.85
C VAL A 11 1.42 5.10 -14.34
N GLY A 12 0.58 5.62 -15.23
CA GLY A 12 -0.71 6.22 -14.90
C GLY A 12 -1.60 5.24 -14.14
N TYR A 13 -1.76 4.02 -14.65
CA TYR A 13 -2.51 2.98 -13.94
C TYR A 13 -1.89 2.65 -12.59
N MET A 14 -0.57 2.46 -12.51
CA MET A 14 0.13 2.17 -11.26
C MET A 14 -0.15 3.24 -10.19
N VAL A 15 -0.06 4.52 -10.55
CA VAL A 15 -0.29 5.63 -9.61
C VAL A 15 -1.74 5.68 -9.15
N ILE A 16 -2.70 5.50 -10.06
CA ILE A 16 -4.14 5.45 -9.72
C ILE A 16 -4.41 4.30 -8.74
N GLN A 17 -3.92 3.09 -9.05
CA GLN A 17 -4.13 1.94 -8.17
C GLN A 17 -3.44 2.12 -6.81
N ALA A 18 -2.27 2.76 -6.77
CA ALA A 18 -1.57 3.06 -5.52
C ALA A 18 -2.41 4.00 -4.64
N SER A 19 -3.06 5.01 -5.22
CA SER A 19 -3.96 5.90 -4.48
C SER A 19 -5.16 5.15 -3.88
N HIS A 20 -5.74 4.19 -4.61
CA HIS A 20 -6.80 3.33 -4.07
C HIS A 20 -6.31 2.46 -2.91
N LEU A 21 -5.10 1.89 -3.02
CA LEU A 21 -4.51 1.12 -1.93
C LEU A 21 -4.25 1.99 -0.70
N GLU A 22 -3.71 3.20 -0.87
CA GLU A 22 -3.48 4.15 0.22
C GLU A 22 -4.77 4.53 0.94
N ARG A 23 -5.87 4.73 0.21
CA ARG A 23 -7.20 4.93 0.80
C ARG A 23 -7.65 3.72 1.62
N LYS A 24 -7.41 2.50 1.12
CA LYS A 24 -7.75 1.28 1.87
C LYS A 24 -6.92 1.13 3.15
N ILE A 25 -5.67 1.56 3.14
CA ILE A 25 -4.86 1.65 4.37
C ILE A 25 -5.45 2.67 5.34
N GLU A 26 -5.88 3.83 4.85
CA GLU A 26 -6.54 4.83 5.69
C GLU A 26 -7.83 4.29 6.32
N ASP A 27 -8.67 3.59 5.54
CA ASP A 27 -9.88 2.93 6.05
C ASP A 27 -9.55 1.96 7.20
N ILE A 28 -8.49 1.15 7.04
CA ILE A 28 -7.99 0.24 8.10
C ILE A 28 -7.56 1.04 9.33
N CYS A 29 -6.88 2.18 9.13
CA CYS A 29 -6.49 3.01 10.25
C CYS A 29 -7.68 3.53 11.05
N CYS A 30 -8.72 4.00 10.36
CA CYS A 30 -9.95 4.47 10.99
C CYS A 30 -10.66 3.36 11.77
N TRP A 31 -10.57 2.09 11.34
CA TRP A 31 -11.14 0.98 12.09
C TRP A 31 -10.35 0.68 13.35
N PHE A 32 -9.01 0.71 13.29
CA PHE A 32 -8.20 0.60 14.51
C PHE A 32 -8.46 1.77 15.48
N GLU A 33 -8.73 2.98 14.97
CA GLU A 33 -9.08 4.16 15.78
C GLU A 33 -10.33 3.95 16.65
N MET A 34 -11.19 2.98 16.32
CA MET A 34 -12.33 2.61 17.16
C MET A 34 -11.93 1.92 18.48
N GLY A 35 -10.75 1.27 18.52
CA GLY A 35 -10.26 0.55 19.70
C GLY A 35 -8.94 1.08 20.27
N PHE A 36 -8.29 2.01 19.57
CA PHE A 36 -6.98 2.57 19.91
C PHE A 36 -6.94 4.06 19.65
N THR A 37 -6.26 4.82 20.51
CA THR A 37 -6.02 6.24 20.26
C THR A 37 -5.05 6.40 19.09
N ARG A 38 -5.55 6.92 17.97
CA ARG A 38 -4.72 7.26 16.82
C ARG A 38 -4.00 8.59 17.06
N PRO A 39 -2.67 8.67 16.93
CA PRO A 39 -1.97 9.94 17.03
C PRO A 39 -2.45 10.92 15.95
N GLU A 40 -2.69 12.18 16.32
CA GLU A 40 -3.31 13.17 15.43
C GLU A 40 -2.50 13.40 14.14
N HIS A 41 -1.17 13.42 14.28
CA HIS A 41 -0.24 13.55 13.17
C HIS A 41 -0.27 12.35 12.20
N HIS A 42 -0.85 11.20 12.58
CA HIS A 42 -1.03 10.06 11.67
C HIS A 42 -2.09 10.32 10.59
N LYS A 43 -2.92 11.37 10.68
CA LYS A 43 -3.90 11.69 9.63
C LYS A 43 -3.21 12.25 8.38
N THR A 44 -2.16 13.03 8.56
CA THR A 44 -1.38 13.66 7.47
C THR A 44 -0.05 12.97 7.15
N GLN A 45 0.33 11.93 7.92
CA GLN A 45 1.58 11.19 7.72
C GLN A 45 1.62 10.36 6.43
N ARG A 46 2.84 9.94 6.09
CA ARG A 46 3.14 9.00 5.01
C ARG A 46 2.45 7.66 5.25
N VAL A 47 1.96 7.03 4.18
CA VAL A 47 1.31 5.71 4.24
C VAL A 47 2.17 4.63 4.88
N SER A 48 3.50 4.71 4.74
CA SER A 48 4.42 3.76 5.39
C SER A 48 4.28 3.78 6.91
N ASP A 49 4.10 4.96 7.51
CA ASP A 49 4.01 5.09 8.96
C ASP A 49 2.63 4.67 9.47
N LYS A 50 1.58 4.94 8.67
CA LYS A 50 0.23 4.38 8.87
C LYS A 50 0.23 2.85 8.89
N ILE A 51 0.93 2.21 7.94
CA ILE A 51 1.07 0.75 7.91
C ILE A 51 1.78 0.24 9.16
N LYS A 52 2.92 0.83 9.54
CA LYS A 52 3.65 0.44 10.76
C LYS A 52 2.77 0.53 11.99
N TRP A 53 2.01 1.62 12.12
CA TRP A 53 1.08 1.80 13.22
C TRP A 53 0.02 0.70 13.27
N CYS A 54 -0.60 0.36 12.14
CA CYS A 54 -1.57 -0.75 12.07
C CYS A 54 -0.94 -2.07 12.51
N LYS A 55 0.30 -2.38 12.06
CA LYS A 55 1.02 -3.59 12.48
C LYS A 55 1.29 -3.61 13.98
N CYS A 56 1.63 -2.46 14.57
CA CYS A 56 1.76 -2.33 16.03
C CYS A 56 0.44 -2.66 16.74
N GLN A 57 -0.70 -2.15 16.24
CA GLN A 57 -2.02 -2.45 16.83
C GLN A 57 -2.39 -3.93 16.70
N ILE A 58 -2.09 -4.55 15.55
CA ILE A 58 -2.29 -6.00 15.36
C ILE A 58 -1.50 -6.80 16.39
N LYS A 59 -0.24 -6.42 16.62
CA LYS A 59 0.62 -7.06 17.62
C LYS A 59 0.08 -6.87 19.03
N GLU A 60 -0.43 -5.68 19.37
CA GLU A 60 -1.00 -5.39 20.69
C GLU A 60 -2.30 -6.16 20.95
N LEU A 61 -3.16 -6.33 19.93
CA LEU A 61 -4.37 -7.17 20.03
C LEU A 61 -4.04 -8.64 20.30
N ASN A 62 -2.81 -9.09 20.00
CA ASN A 62 -2.34 -10.46 20.17
C ASN A 62 -3.33 -11.52 19.64
N ASN A 63 -4.00 -11.21 18.52
CA ASN A 63 -5.06 -12.02 17.94
C ASN A 63 -4.59 -12.65 16.62
N THR A 64 -4.48 -13.98 16.61
CA THR A 64 -3.99 -14.76 15.46
C THR A 64 -4.89 -14.64 14.22
N MET A 65 -6.16 -14.27 14.38
CA MET A 65 -7.08 -14.04 13.26
C MET A 65 -6.65 -12.86 12.38
N LEU A 66 -5.82 -11.95 12.90
CA LEU A 66 -5.30 -10.80 12.16
C LEU A 66 -3.99 -11.08 11.40
N ALA A 67 -3.43 -12.29 11.50
CA ALA A 67 -2.22 -12.65 10.75
C ALA A 67 -2.36 -12.45 9.21
N PRO A 68 -3.52 -12.69 8.57
CA PRO A 68 -3.70 -12.40 7.15
C PRO A 68 -3.71 -10.91 6.82
N LEU A 69 -4.23 -10.07 7.72
CA LEU A 69 -4.17 -8.61 7.58
C LEU A 69 -2.72 -8.13 7.72
N ASP A 70 -1.98 -8.63 8.71
CA ASP A 70 -0.56 -8.31 8.92
C ASP A 70 0.28 -8.60 7.67
N LYS A 71 0.12 -9.79 7.09
CA LYS A 71 0.76 -10.17 5.82
C LYS A 71 0.33 -9.28 4.65
N SER A 72 -0.92 -8.83 4.62
CA SER A 72 -1.43 -7.95 3.57
C SER A 72 -0.85 -6.54 3.69
N LEU A 73 -0.62 -6.06 4.91
CA LEU A 73 0.07 -4.81 5.19
C LEU A 73 1.54 -4.85 4.78
N ASP A 74 2.23 -5.98 4.98
CA ASP A 74 3.60 -6.18 4.45
C ASP A 74 3.63 -6.14 2.92
N LYS A 75 2.67 -6.81 2.28
CA LYS A 75 2.54 -6.75 0.83
C LYS A 75 2.27 -5.32 0.36
N ALA A 76 1.40 -4.57 1.04
CA ALA A 76 1.11 -3.18 0.71
C ALA A 76 2.36 -2.31 0.81
N MET A 77 3.12 -2.43 1.91
CA MET A 77 4.39 -1.73 2.10
C MET A 77 5.36 -2.02 0.95
N ASN A 78 5.54 -3.29 0.59
CA ASN A 78 6.44 -3.69 -0.49
C ASN A 78 6.01 -3.14 -1.85
N LEU A 79 4.72 -3.18 -2.18
CA LEU A 79 4.21 -2.64 -3.45
C LEU A 79 4.35 -1.13 -3.52
N LEU A 80 4.05 -0.40 -2.45
CA LEU A 80 4.19 1.06 -2.38
C LEU A 80 5.66 1.49 -2.43
N ASN A 81 6.57 0.73 -1.81
CA ASN A 81 8.01 0.95 -1.94
C ASN A 81 8.49 0.73 -3.38
N ARG A 82 8.02 -0.32 -4.05
CA ARG A 82 8.32 -0.54 -5.48
C ARG A 82 7.79 0.61 -6.34
N ARG A 83 6.56 1.08 -6.09
CA ARG A 83 5.98 2.25 -6.76
C ARG A 83 6.86 3.48 -6.56
N ASN A 84 7.31 3.75 -5.34
CA ASN A 84 8.16 4.90 -5.03
C ASN A 84 9.48 4.86 -5.80
N LYS A 85 10.11 3.68 -5.93
CA LYS A 85 11.32 3.54 -6.74
C LYS A 85 11.11 3.90 -8.21
N LEU A 86 9.94 3.59 -8.76
CA LEU A 86 9.59 3.89 -10.15
C LEU A 86 9.24 5.36 -10.34
N VAL A 87 8.35 5.90 -9.51
CA VAL A 87 7.85 7.29 -9.63
C VAL A 87 8.92 8.32 -9.30
N HIS A 88 9.81 8.02 -8.34
CA HIS A 88 10.93 8.89 -8.04
C HIS A 88 12.14 8.65 -8.97
N GLY A 89 12.07 7.70 -9.92
CA GLY A 89 13.06 7.59 -10.97
C GLY A 89 12.85 8.64 -12.07
N GLN A 90 13.91 9.01 -12.78
CA GLN A 90 13.84 9.85 -13.97
C GLN A 90 13.42 9.00 -15.17
N ILE A 91 12.30 9.34 -15.80
CA ILE A 91 11.83 8.68 -17.03
C ILE A 91 12.49 9.39 -18.23
N TYR A 92 13.26 8.65 -19.02
CA TYR A 92 13.91 9.13 -20.24
C TYR A 92 13.18 8.64 -21.47
N PHE A 93 12.78 9.59 -22.31
CA PHE A 93 12.25 9.34 -23.65
C PHE A 93 13.37 9.58 -24.66
N ALA A 94 13.69 8.57 -25.45
CA ALA A 94 14.59 8.72 -26.58
C ALA A 94 13.85 8.23 -27.82
N SER A 95 13.80 9.06 -28.87
CA SER A 95 13.03 8.80 -30.09
C SER A 95 13.40 7.50 -30.82
N ASN A 96 14.61 6.97 -30.57
CA ASN A 96 15.15 5.77 -31.21
C ASN A 96 15.54 4.65 -30.22
N MET A 97 15.16 4.73 -28.93
CA MET A 97 15.51 3.75 -27.91
C MET A 97 14.29 3.44 -27.03
N PRO A 98 14.17 2.21 -26.48
CA PRO A 98 13.11 1.89 -25.53
C PRO A 98 13.18 2.83 -24.32
N GLU A 99 12.01 3.24 -23.81
CA GLU A 99 11.88 4.13 -22.65
C GLU A 99 12.63 3.53 -21.45
N LYS A 100 13.40 4.36 -20.74
CA LYS A 100 14.21 3.92 -19.58
C LYS A 100 13.84 4.74 -18.36
N ILE A 101 13.79 4.09 -17.19
CA ILE A 101 13.68 4.78 -15.90
C ILE A 101 15.02 4.66 -15.20
N ILE A 102 15.69 5.79 -14.98
CA ILE A 102 16.91 5.84 -14.15
C ILE A 102 16.47 6.06 -12.70
N PRO A 103 16.78 5.15 -11.76
CA PRO A 103 16.48 5.35 -10.35
C PRO A 103 17.11 6.64 -9.82
N SER A 104 16.42 7.38 -8.96
CA SER A 104 16.98 8.58 -8.31
C SER A 104 18.05 8.29 -7.25
N SER A 105 18.17 7.04 -6.80
CA SER A 105 19.15 6.67 -5.79
C SER A 105 20.45 6.23 -6.44
N MET A 106 21.57 6.89 -6.09
CA MET A 106 22.92 6.49 -6.50
C MET A 106 23.32 5.05 -6.13
N LYS A 107 22.54 4.37 -5.27
CA LYS A 107 22.79 2.97 -4.88
C LYS A 107 22.09 1.95 -5.79
N ASP A 108 21.08 2.35 -6.55
CA ASP A 108 20.37 1.45 -7.45
C ASP A 108 21.03 1.55 -8.84
N LYS A 109 21.49 0.43 -9.41
CA LYS A 109 22.08 0.40 -10.75
C LYS A 109 21.05 0.88 -11.77
N GLU A 110 21.49 1.70 -12.73
CA GLU A 110 20.66 2.07 -13.88
C GLU A 110 20.11 0.81 -14.55
N ARG A 111 18.78 0.77 -14.73
CA ARG A 111 18.11 -0.37 -15.34
C ARG A 111 16.98 0.11 -16.23
N ALA A 112 16.91 -0.41 -17.45
CA ALA A 112 15.74 -0.24 -18.29
C ALA A 112 14.54 -0.95 -17.66
N ILE A 113 13.42 -0.22 -17.53
CA ILE A 113 12.17 -0.74 -16.97
C ILE A 113 11.21 -0.95 -18.11
N LEU A 114 10.71 -2.16 -18.24
CA LEU A 114 9.79 -2.49 -19.32
C LEU A 114 8.37 -2.05 -18.95
N PRO A 115 7.55 -1.60 -19.93
CA PRO A 115 6.13 -1.30 -19.69
C PRO A 115 5.41 -2.44 -18.95
N SER A 116 5.71 -3.69 -19.31
CA SER A 116 5.16 -4.89 -18.69
C SER A 116 5.39 -4.96 -17.18
N GLU A 117 6.55 -4.54 -16.68
CA GLU A 117 6.87 -4.54 -15.24
C GLU A 117 6.00 -3.53 -14.48
N VAL A 118 5.71 -2.38 -15.11
CA VAL A 118 4.86 -1.35 -14.53
C VAL A 118 3.41 -1.81 -14.53
N TYR A 119 2.94 -2.42 -15.61
CA TYR A 119 1.61 -3.04 -15.68
C TYR A 119 1.43 -4.15 -14.63
N ASP A 120 2.42 -5.03 -14.47
CA ASP A 120 2.37 -6.10 -13.46
C ASP A 120 2.31 -5.53 -12.04
N LEU A 121 3.02 -4.43 -11.78
CA LEU A 121 2.94 -3.74 -10.51
C LEU A 121 1.56 -3.09 -10.30
N ALA A 122 1.02 -2.40 -11.31
CA ALA A 122 -0.31 -1.81 -11.26
C ALA A 122 -1.38 -2.88 -10.97
N GLU A 123 -1.30 -4.04 -11.64
CA GLU A 123 -2.22 -5.16 -11.42
C GLU A 123 -2.06 -5.78 -10.02
N SER A 124 -0.82 -5.89 -9.52
CA SER A 124 -0.55 -6.38 -8.17
C SER A 124 -1.16 -5.47 -7.10
N ILE A 125 -1.06 -4.15 -7.29
CA ILE A 125 -1.67 -3.14 -6.42
C ILE A 125 -3.20 -3.22 -6.53
N TYR A 126 -3.74 -3.31 -7.75
CA TYR A 126 -5.16 -3.49 -8.01
C TYR A 126 -5.74 -4.67 -7.22
N LYS A 127 -5.15 -5.86 -7.41
CA LYS A 127 -5.57 -7.08 -6.72
C LYS A 127 -5.51 -6.94 -5.21
N LEU A 128 -4.47 -6.29 -4.67
CA LEU A 128 -4.34 -6.11 -3.24
C LEU A 128 -5.39 -5.16 -2.66
N HIS A 129 -5.63 -3.99 -3.26
CA HIS A 129 -6.57 -3.02 -2.70
C HIS A 129 -8.02 -3.54 -2.75
N GLN A 130 -8.37 -4.36 -3.74
CA GLN A 130 -9.68 -5.02 -3.81
C GLN A 130 -9.88 -5.99 -2.64
N ARG A 131 -8.85 -6.79 -2.34
CA ARG A 131 -9.01 -7.89 -1.38
C ARG A 131 -8.76 -7.51 0.08
N ILE A 132 -7.85 -6.55 0.35
CA ILE A 132 -7.28 -6.34 1.69
C ILE A 132 -8.34 -6.14 2.77
N LEU A 133 -9.38 -5.35 2.50
CA LEU A 133 -10.51 -5.22 3.43
C LEU A 133 -11.51 -6.35 3.28
N SER A 134 -11.88 -6.76 2.06
CA SER A 134 -12.89 -7.82 1.87
C SER A 134 -12.53 -9.14 2.58
N GLU A 135 -11.24 -9.48 2.66
CA GLU A 135 -10.75 -10.70 3.30
C GLU A 135 -10.54 -10.56 4.82
N ASN A 136 -10.42 -9.32 5.33
CA ASN A 136 -10.02 -9.07 6.72
C ASN A 136 -11.05 -8.30 7.53
N ALA A 137 -12.10 -7.76 6.91
CA ALA A 137 -12.97 -6.79 7.54
C ALA A 137 -13.65 -7.33 8.80
N PHE A 138 -14.32 -8.48 8.67
CA PHE A 138 -15.00 -9.13 9.78
C PHE A 138 -14.03 -9.53 10.91
N ARG A 139 -12.82 -9.99 10.56
CA ARG A 139 -11.80 -10.38 11.54
C ARG A 139 -11.33 -9.16 12.33
N LEU A 140 -11.08 -8.04 11.65
CA LEU A 140 -10.69 -6.78 12.26
C LEU A 140 -11.75 -6.28 13.24
N VAL A 141 -13.01 -6.21 12.81
CA VAL A 141 -14.12 -5.78 13.68
C VAL A 141 -14.28 -6.73 14.87
N HIS A 142 -14.21 -8.04 14.65
CA HIS A 142 -14.31 -9.03 15.72
C HIS A 142 -13.18 -8.87 16.75
N SER A 143 -11.94 -8.70 16.30
CA SER A 143 -10.78 -8.52 17.18
C SER A 143 -10.83 -7.21 17.97
N LEU A 144 -11.49 -6.18 17.45
CA LEU A 144 -11.64 -4.89 18.13
C LEU A 144 -12.79 -4.86 19.15
N LYS A 145 -13.75 -5.80 19.07
CA LYS A 145 -14.94 -5.83 19.94
C LYS A 145 -14.60 -5.70 21.43
N GLY A 146 -13.58 -6.43 21.89
CA GLY A 146 -13.16 -6.40 23.30
C GLY A 146 -12.57 -5.06 23.74
N ARG A 147 -12.00 -4.26 22.83
CA ARG A 147 -11.45 -2.94 23.15
C ARG A 147 -12.52 -1.84 23.10
N ILE A 148 -13.43 -1.92 22.13
CA ILE A 148 -14.52 -0.95 21.97
C ILE A 148 -15.42 -0.93 23.22
N CYS A 149 -15.78 -2.10 23.77
CA CYS A 149 -16.60 -2.18 24.97
C CYS A 149 -15.93 -1.58 26.21
N LEU A 150 -14.60 -1.67 26.33
CA LEU A 150 -13.86 -1.10 27.47
C LEU A 150 -13.83 0.43 27.44
N ILE A 151 -13.86 1.03 26.25
CA ILE A 151 -13.85 2.49 26.08
C ILE A 151 -15.23 3.10 26.39
N SER A 152 -16.32 2.37 26.16
CA SER A 152 -17.69 2.86 26.45
C SER A 152 -18.08 2.86 27.94
N GLU A 153 -17.28 2.24 28.80
CA GLU A 153 -17.53 2.15 30.25
C GLU A 153 -16.61 3.07 31.07
N SER A 154 -15.75 3.87 30.41
CA SER A 154 -14.81 4.83 31.02
C SER A 154 -15.29 6.26 30.82
#